data_AF-A0A2E8URQ7-F1
#
_entry.id   AF-A0A2E8URQ7-F1
#
_cell.length_a   1.000
_cell.length_b   1.000
_cell.length_c   1.000
_cell.angle_alpha   90.00
_cell.angle_beta   90.00
_cell.angle_gamma   90.00
#
_symmetry.space_group_name_H-M   'P 1'
#
loop_
_entity.id
_entity.type
_entity.pdbx_description
1 polymer ?
#
loop_
_entity_poly.entity_id
_entity_poly.type
_entity_poly.pdbx_seq_one_letter_code
_entity_poly.pdbx_strand_id
1 'polypeptide(L)'
;MQKKFPKNYHKNIEKKFQEKFDNHTTNYWLKKLKKNNIPCEAVRFIEELLSDEQAIKNNNIIKLKHHTGDNIITTGPVLDFNHKIKKKSAPKLGENNIEILTSLGYKKDTIKDYIKKKIIL
;
A
#
# COMPACT_ATOMS: atom_id res chain seq x y z
N MET A 1 -11.77 -24.24 35.96
CA MET A 1 -10.48 -23.86 36.59
C MET A 1 -9.70 -22.97 35.63
N GLN A 2 -9.46 -21.70 35.98
CA GLN A 2 -8.52 -20.86 35.23
C GLN A 2 -7.09 -21.35 35.52
N LYS A 3 -6.37 -21.81 34.49
CA LYS A 3 -4.94 -22.13 34.63
C LYS A 3 -4.18 -20.84 34.92
N LYS A 4 -3.60 -20.72 36.13
CA LYS A 4 -2.65 -19.64 36.46
C LYS A 4 -1.27 -20.03 35.94
N PHE A 5 -0.78 -19.33 34.92
CA PHE A 5 0.57 -19.50 34.42
C PHE A 5 1.59 -18.80 35.35
N PRO A 6 2.81 -19.35 35.50
CA PRO A 6 3.85 -18.72 36.29
C PRO A 6 4.28 -17.37 35.69
N LYS A 7 4.85 -16.50 36.52
CA LYS A 7 5.39 -15.20 36.09
C LYS A 7 6.43 -15.41 34.98
N ASN A 8 6.36 -14.62 33.91
CA ASN A 8 7.23 -14.73 32.72
C ASN A 8 7.16 -16.04 31.92
N TYR A 9 6.08 -16.83 32.03
CA TYR A 9 5.92 -18.08 31.28
C TYR A 9 6.08 -17.90 29.75
N HIS A 10 5.63 -16.77 29.18
CA HIS A 10 5.80 -16.45 27.77
C HIS A 10 7.28 -16.35 27.37
N LYS A 11 8.15 -15.73 28.18
CA LYS A 11 9.59 -15.58 27.89
C LYS A 11 10.29 -16.93 27.79
N ASN A 12 9.91 -17.87 28.64
CA ASN A 12 10.46 -19.24 28.60
C ASN A 12 10.04 -19.98 27.33
N ILE A 13 8.80 -19.75 26.87
CA ILE A 13 8.29 -20.31 25.62
C ILE A 13 8.99 -19.67 24.42
N GLU A 14 9.09 -18.34 24.38
CA GLU A 14 9.80 -17.59 23.34
C GLU A 14 11.24 -18.07 23.19
N LYS A 15 11.97 -18.21 24.31
CA LYS A 15 13.35 -18.72 24.30
C LYS A 15 13.45 -20.11 23.65
N LYS A 16 12.55 -21.03 24.03
CA LYS A 16 12.51 -22.38 23.43
C LYS A 16 12.15 -22.36 21.95
N PHE A 17 11.25 -21.47 21.53
CA PHE A 17 10.91 -21.30 20.11
C PHE A 17 12.10 -20.76 19.33
N GLN A 18 12.79 -19.74 19.83
CA GLN A 18 13.97 -19.17 19.21
C GLN A 18 15.06 -20.23 19.02
N GLU A 19 15.42 -20.94 20.11
CA GLU A 19 16.40 -22.03 20.07
C GLU A 19 16.06 -23.10 19.02
N LYS A 20 14.77 -23.35 18.77
CA LYS A 20 14.34 -24.28 17.72
C LYS A 20 14.41 -23.65 16.35
N PHE A 21 13.85 -22.45 16.17
CA PHE A 21 13.76 -21.78 14.88
C PHE A 21 15.13 -21.51 14.26
N ASP A 22 16.15 -21.25 15.08
CA ASP A 22 17.53 -21.02 14.63
C ASP A 22 18.16 -22.21 13.89
N ASN A 23 17.64 -23.43 14.04
CA ASN A 23 18.22 -24.63 13.42
C ASN A 23 17.85 -24.84 11.95
N HIS A 24 16.87 -24.12 11.42
CA HIS A 24 16.41 -24.30 10.04
C HIS A 24 15.95 -22.97 9.41
N THR A 25 15.91 -22.93 8.08
CA THR A 25 15.49 -21.73 7.35
C THR A 25 14.00 -21.43 7.52
N THR A 26 13.60 -20.17 7.28
CA THR A 26 12.19 -19.75 7.26
C THR A 26 11.33 -20.65 6.36
N ASN A 27 11.84 -21.02 5.18
CA ASN A 27 11.12 -21.90 4.24
C ASN A 27 10.87 -23.30 4.80
N TYR A 28 11.81 -23.86 5.57
CA TYR A 28 11.59 -25.14 6.24
C TYR A 28 10.44 -25.03 7.25
N TRP A 29 10.47 -23.99 8.09
CA TRP A 29 9.46 -23.79 9.13
C TRP A 29 8.08 -23.50 8.55
N LEU A 30 7.97 -22.66 7.53
CA LEU A 30 6.71 -22.40 6.84
C LEU A 30 6.07 -23.69 6.33
N LYS A 31 6.83 -24.56 5.66
CA LYS A 31 6.32 -25.86 5.18
C LYS A 31 5.86 -26.75 6.33
N LYS A 32 6.67 -26.86 7.40
CA LYS A 32 6.39 -27.73 8.55
C LYS A 32 5.18 -27.26 9.35
N LEU A 33 5.09 -25.97 9.64
CA LEU A 33 3.99 -25.37 10.40
C LEU A 33 2.68 -25.39 9.61
N LYS A 34 2.71 -25.03 8.31
CA LYS A 34 1.53 -25.13 7.42
C LYS A 34 1.00 -26.57 7.32
N LYS A 35 1.89 -27.58 7.21
CA LYS A 35 1.49 -29.01 7.22
C LYS A 35 0.76 -29.43 8.50
N ASN A 36 1.01 -28.75 9.62
CA ASN A 36 0.38 -29.02 10.91
C ASN A 36 -0.77 -28.03 11.23
N ASN A 37 -1.29 -27.31 10.23
CA ASN A 37 -2.35 -26.32 10.40
C ASN A 37 -2.03 -25.22 11.41
N ILE A 38 -0.75 -24.85 11.55
CA ILE A 38 -0.31 -23.75 12.39
C ILE A 38 -0.19 -22.49 11.51
N PRO A 39 -1.00 -21.44 11.76
CA PRO A 39 -0.91 -20.18 11.03
C PRO A 39 0.46 -19.55 11.20
N CYS A 40 1.14 -19.30 10.09
CA CYS A 40 2.45 -18.67 10.06
C CYS A 40 2.70 -18.05 8.68
N GLU A 41 3.50 -16.99 8.65
CA GLU A 41 3.97 -16.35 7.42
C GLU A 41 5.38 -15.79 7.65
N ALA A 42 6.16 -15.64 6.57
CA ALA A 42 7.46 -15.00 6.68
C ALA A 42 7.30 -13.50 6.92
N VAL A 43 8.18 -12.92 7.73
CA VAL A 43 8.39 -11.47 7.75
C VAL A 43 9.11 -11.11 6.45
N ARG A 44 8.52 -10.20 5.67
CA ARG A 44 9.02 -9.77 4.36
C ARG A 44 9.49 -8.32 4.40
N PHE A 45 10.40 -8.00 3.50
CA PHE A 45 10.83 -6.62 3.22
C PHE A 45 9.83 -5.92 2.28
N ILE A 46 9.90 -4.58 2.25
CA ILE A 46 8.96 -3.76 1.47
C ILE A 46 9.17 -3.99 -0.04
N GLU A 47 10.41 -4.22 -0.46
CA GLU A 47 10.80 -4.49 -1.83
C GLU A 47 10.14 -5.78 -2.36
N GLU A 48 9.99 -6.79 -1.49
CA GLU A 48 9.34 -8.06 -1.83
C GLU A 48 7.81 -7.89 -2.03
N LEU A 49 7.20 -6.86 -1.44
CA LEU A 49 5.78 -6.56 -1.63
C LEU A 49 5.48 -6.14 -3.07
N LEU A 50 6.45 -5.51 -3.75
CA LEU A 50 6.28 -5.00 -5.12
C LEU A 50 6.10 -6.12 -6.16
N SER A 51 6.57 -7.32 -5.85
CA SER A 51 6.47 -8.53 -6.65
C SER A 51 5.57 -9.60 -6.04
N ASP A 52 4.91 -9.32 -4.91
CA ASP A 52 4.02 -10.28 -4.27
C ASP A 52 2.78 -10.57 -5.13
N GLU A 53 2.60 -11.84 -5.50
CA GLU A 53 1.53 -12.28 -6.38
C GLU A 53 0.14 -11.95 -5.82
N GLN A 54 -0.05 -12.09 -4.50
CA GLN A 54 -1.33 -11.81 -3.87
C GLN A 54 -1.63 -10.32 -3.87
N ALA A 55 -0.66 -9.47 -3.54
CA ALA A 55 -0.77 -8.01 -3.58
C ALA A 55 -1.07 -7.50 -5.00
N ILE A 56 -0.41 -8.05 -6.02
CA ILE A 56 -0.65 -7.71 -7.42
C ILE A 56 -2.06 -8.15 -7.84
N LYS A 57 -2.44 -9.39 -7.57
CA LYS A 57 -3.76 -9.94 -7.92
C LYS A 57 -4.90 -9.16 -7.26
N ASN A 58 -4.69 -8.73 -6.02
CA ASN A 58 -5.66 -7.98 -5.25
C ASN A 58 -5.64 -6.48 -5.56
N ASN A 59 -4.85 -6.02 -6.54
CA ASN A 59 -4.71 -4.60 -6.88
C ASN A 59 -4.21 -3.72 -5.73
N ASN A 60 -3.53 -4.30 -4.74
CA ASN A 60 -2.95 -3.57 -3.60
C ASN A 60 -1.75 -2.71 -4.03
N ILE A 61 -1.06 -3.12 -5.09
CA ILE A 61 0.05 -2.39 -5.71
C ILE A 61 -0.38 -1.95 -7.11
N ILE A 62 -0.32 -0.64 -7.38
CA ILE A 62 -0.77 -0.08 -8.65
C ILE A 62 0.35 0.72 -9.30
N LYS A 63 0.53 0.53 -10.61
CA LYS A 63 1.48 1.28 -11.44
C LYS A 63 0.72 2.34 -12.22
N LEU A 64 1.13 3.59 -12.12
CA LEU A 64 0.51 4.73 -12.78
C LEU A 64 1.55 5.52 -13.56
N LYS A 65 1.16 6.04 -14.73
CA LYS A 65 1.96 7.01 -15.47
C LYS A 65 1.80 8.38 -14.82
N HIS A 66 2.88 8.90 -14.24
CA HIS A 66 2.93 10.23 -13.65
C HIS A 66 3.09 11.30 -14.73
N HIS A 67 2.61 12.50 -14.43
CA HIS A 67 2.58 13.62 -15.37
C HIS A 67 3.97 14.18 -15.70
N THR A 68 5.02 13.78 -14.97
CA THR A 68 6.44 14.09 -15.23
C THR A 68 7.04 13.20 -16.31
N GLY A 69 6.36 12.12 -16.71
CA GLY A 69 6.85 11.14 -17.68
C GLY A 69 7.19 9.78 -17.07
N ASP A 70 7.43 9.73 -15.75
CA ASP A 70 7.84 8.52 -15.05
C ASP A 70 6.65 7.62 -14.68
N ASN A 71 6.91 6.33 -14.51
CA ASN A 71 5.97 5.45 -13.84
C ASN A 71 6.18 5.51 -12.34
N ILE A 72 5.10 5.62 -11.58
CA ILE A 72 5.10 5.57 -10.13
C ILE A 72 4.35 4.32 -9.65
N ILE A 73 4.76 3.84 -8.48
CA ILE A 73 4.06 2.78 -7.75
C ILE A 73 3.37 3.42 -6.55
N THR A 74 2.10 3.11 -6.36
CA THR A 74 1.36 3.50 -5.16
C THR A 74 0.45 2.36 -4.72
N THR A 75 -0.21 2.54 -3.57
CA THR A 75 -1.13 1.55 -3.02
C THR A 75 -2.53 1.69 -3.64
N GLY A 76 -3.17 0.55 -3.85
CA GLY A 76 -4.59 0.49 -4.16
C GLY A 76 -5.47 0.63 -2.91
N PRO A 77 -6.80 0.70 -3.09
CA PRO A 77 -7.72 0.65 -1.97
C PRO A 77 -7.59 -0.67 -1.20
N VAL A 78 -7.61 -0.58 0.13
CA VAL A 78 -7.45 -1.74 1.03
C VAL A 78 -8.64 -2.69 0.97
N LEU A 79 -9.83 -2.15 0.68
CA LEU A 79 -11.07 -2.91 0.60
C LEU A 79 -11.51 -2.99 -0.86
N ASP A 80 -11.93 -4.19 -1.26
CA ASP A 80 -12.58 -4.41 -2.54
C ASP A 80 -14.11 -4.39 -2.36
N PHE A 81 -14.76 -3.43 -3.03
CA PHE A 81 -16.21 -3.27 -3.04
C PHE A 81 -16.84 -3.76 -4.35
N ASN A 82 -16.12 -4.55 -5.16
CA ASN A 82 -16.53 -4.94 -6.52
C ASN A 82 -16.83 -3.73 -7.44
N HIS A 83 -16.26 -2.57 -7.12
CA HIS A 83 -16.43 -1.33 -7.88
C HIS A 83 -15.11 -0.91 -8.54
N LYS A 84 -15.13 -0.71 -9.86
CA LYS A 84 -13.94 -0.33 -10.62
C LYS A 84 -13.71 1.19 -10.57
N ILE A 85 -12.83 1.63 -9.68
CA ILE A 85 -12.36 3.02 -9.64
C ILE A 85 -11.32 3.24 -10.73
N LYS A 86 -11.46 4.31 -11.53
CA LYS A 86 -10.40 4.75 -12.45
C LYS A 86 -9.21 5.27 -11.65
N LYS A 87 -8.10 4.55 -11.70
CA LYS A 87 -6.85 4.95 -11.06
C LYS A 87 -6.13 5.95 -11.96
N LYS A 88 -5.86 7.15 -11.47
CA LYS A 88 -5.11 8.20 -12.17
C LYS A 88 -4.04 8.76 -11.24
N SER A 89 -2.94 9.25 -11.83
CA SER A 89 -1.95 10.02 -11.09
C SER A 89 -2.56 11.29 -10.51
N ALA A 90 -1.96 11.82 -9.46
CA ALA A 90 -2.25 13.18 -8.98
C ALA A 90 -2.06 14.21 -10.12
N PRO A 91 -2.93 15.23 -10.18
CA PRO A 91 -2.83 16.30 -11.18
C PRO A 91 -1.59 17.17 -10.95
N LYS A 92 -1.15 17.86 -11.99
CA LYS A 92 -0.18 18.96 -11.87
C LYS A 92 -0.78 20.09 -11.06
N LEU A 93 0.09 20.87 -10.43
CA LEU A 93 -0.30 22.13 -9.83
C LEU A 93 -0.95 23.04 -10.91
N GLY A 94 -2.21 23.42 -10.68
CA GLY A 94 -2.99 24.25 -11.60
C GLY A 94 -3.61 23.54 -12.81
N GLU A 95 -3.47 22.21 -12.95
CA GLU A 95 -3.93 21.46 -14.14
C GLU A 95 -5.41 21.70 -14.48
N ASN A 96 -6.24 21.84 -13.45
CA ASN A 96 -7.69 22.01 -13.60
C ASN A 96 -8.16 23.47 -13.41
N ASN A 97 -7.26 24.46 -13.30
CA ASN A 97 -7.64 25.87 -13.06
C ASN A 97 -8.64 26.39 -14.09
N ILE A 98 -8.33 26.22 -15.38
CA ILE A 98 -9.15 26.70 -16.49
C ILE A 98 -10.50 25.98 -16.51
N GLU A 99 -10.50 24.65 -16.32
CA GLU A 99 -11.70 23.82 -16.31
C GLU A 99 -12.67 24.26 -15.20
N ILE A 100 -12.16 24.39 -13.97
CA ILE A 100 -12.95 24.76 -12.80
C ILE A 100 -13.45 26.20 -12.90
N LEU A 101 -12.61 27.17 -13.26
CA LEU A 101 -13.06 28.57 -13.38
C LEU A 101 -14.10 28.74 -14.51
N THR A 102 -13.94 28.01 -15.61
CA THR A 102 -14.92 28.02 -16.69
C THR A 102 -16.25 27.42 -16.22
N SER A 103 -16.24 26.32 -15.47
CA SER A 103 -17.46 25.69 -14.94
C SER A 103 -18.18 26.57 -13.90
N LEU A 104 -17.45 27.45 -13.21
CA LEU A 104 -17.99 28.48 -12.32
C LEU A 104 -18.52 29.72 -13.05
N GLY A 105 -18.39 29.81 -14.37
CA GLY A 105 -18.92 30.91 -15.18
C GLY A 105 -17.97 32.11 -15.40
N TYR A 106 -16.69 31.98 -15.03
CA TYR A 106 -15.72 33.03 -15.35
C TYR A 106 -15.50 33.16 -16.86
N LYS A 107 -15.47 34.40 -17.35
CA LYS A 107 -15.17 34.68 -18.76
C LYS A 107 -13.73 34.30 -19.09
N LYS A 108 -13.50 33.83 -20.31
CA LYS A 108 -12.16 33.46 -20.81
C LYS A 108 -11.14 34.60 -20.67
N ASP A 109 -11.57 35.84 -20.86
CA ASP A 109 -10.67 37.00 -20.76
C ASP A 109 -10.26 37.28 -19.30
N THR A 110 -11.15 37.06 -18.33
CA THR A 110 -10.83 37.15 -16.91
C THR A 110 -9.82 36.06 -16.50
N ILE A 111 -10.02 34.83 -16.96
CA ILE A 111 -9.11 33.72 -16.67
C ILE A 111 -7.71 34.02 -17.24
N LYS A 112 -7.63 34.53 -18.48
CA LYS A 112 -6.36 34.97 -19.09
C LYS A 112 -5.67 36.07 -18.29
N ASP A 113 -6.44 37.05 -17.78
CA ASP A 113 -5.91 38.13 -16.94
C ASP A 113 -5.34 37.57 -15.62
N TYR A 114 -6.01 36.61 -14.99
CA TYR A 114 -5.53 35.96 -13.77
C TYR A 114 -4.21 35.20 -13.98
N ILE A 115 -4.09 34.48 -15.11
CA ILE A 115 -2.83 33.81 -15.49
C ILE A 115 -1.72 34.86 -15.68
N LYS A 116 -2.01 35.94 -16.43
CA LYS A 116 -1.05 37.02 -16.69
C LYS A 116 -0.57 37.70 -15.40
N LYS A 117 -1.49 37.91 -14.45
CA LYS A 117 -1.21 38.51 -13.13
C LYS A 117 -0.64 37.50 -12.11
N LYS A 118 -0.45 36.23 -12.50
CA LYS A 118 0.01 35.13 -11.62
C LYS A 118 -0.88 34.93 -10.38
N ILE A 119 -2.17 35.22 -10.51
CA ILE A 119 -3.18 34.90 -9.48
C ILE A 119 -3.46 33.38 -9.51
N ILE A 120 -3.43 32.80 -10.70
CA ILE A 120 -3.51 31.36 -10.94
C ILE A 120 -2.37 30.94 -11.88
N LEU A 121 -2.10 29.64 -11.92
CA LEU A 121 -1.11 29.00 -12.80
C LEU A 121 -1.73 28.61 -14.15
#